data_AF-A0A097AU14-F1
#
_entry.id   AF-A0A097AU14-F1
#
_cell.length_a   1.000
_cell.length_b   1.000
_cell.length_c   1.000
_cell.angle_alpha   90.00
_cell.angle_beta   90.00
_cell.angle_gamma   90.00
#
_symmetry.space_group_name_H-M   'P 1'
#
loop_
_entity.id
_entity.type
_entity.pdbx_description
1 polymer ?
#
loop_
_entity_poly.entity_id
_entity_poly.type
_entity_poly.pdbx_seq_one_letter_code
_entity_poly.pdbx_strand_id
1 'polypeptide(L)'
;MSTLILQFLLRKNPSPARLRRIWNSTKEFFEDIKADICAYAGIPQNRRKRFYWENVKIKDTDKNISDGEYQDGEAIFWADKGKVYLISYVKDLQIGKEFNLKEYTGNRKVITSVEYVENTKFEYYQPYISIIDPTPISWQFIIPAEYVPNLIDNGMKKYYENFKFVYGKLPLHIGVVIQDYKKPLYVGIKALRKIRRDVEEIERLSMKEKPSKVKEILKSQKNEELQNNTDKYYSLYWDNYSKGYEFYIKPEDSYKCWISNIDEIDDDKEITIIPNTFDFEFLDTNTRRNDIYYDENNKWKRKIALKSSRPYDLEIWKKFKKFRELFGKGNRDGVARSTKLQKLISVIYDKWEALVNNEFQTNEEFKTDINKEGTKAFLAASFINILKLKDDKELADGIKDLFDIGKSEENDNLYELLKEKMTPENLCLLLDMFEFWHRALKEV
;
A
#
# COMPACT_ATOMS: atom_id res chain seq x y z
N MET A 1 28.87 2.29 -39.76
CA MET A 1 30.07 2.07 -38.92
C MET A 1 30.55 3.36 -38.24
N SER A 2 30.75 4.45 -38.99
CA SER A 2 31.24 5.75 -38.50
C SER A 2 30.37 6.41 -37.42
N THR A 3 29.03 6.39 -37.56
CA THR A 3 28.10 7.00 -36.59
C THR A 3 28.09 6.28 -35.24
N LEU A 4 28.21 4.95 -35.24
CA LEU A 4 28.28 4.11 -34.04
C LEU A 4 29.59 4.36 -33.27
N ILE A 5 30.72 4.40 -33.99
CA ILE A 5 32.04 4.69 -33.41
C ILE A 5 32.07 6.11 -32.82
N LEU A 6 31.50 7.10 -33.52
CA LEU A 6 31.39 8.48 -33.03
C LEU A 6 30.51 8.56 -31.78
N GLN A 7 29.38 7.84 -31.74
CA GLN A 7 28.53 7.75 -30.54
C GLN A 7 29.27 7.11 -29.36
N PHE A 8 30.08 6.06 -29.57
CA PHE A 8 30.89 5.47 -28.50
C PHE A 8 32.03 6.37 -28.03
N LEU A 9 32.69 7.11 -28.93
CA LEU A 9 33.75 8.06 -28.60
C LEU A 9 33.23 9.30 -27.85
N LEU A 10 32.00 9.73 -28.13
CA LEU A 10 31.36 10.89 -27.49
C LEU A 10 30.50 10.53 -26.27
N ARG A 11 30.13 9.25 -26.09
CA ARG A 11 29.39 8.77 -24.91
C ARG A 11 30.29 8.82 -23.68
N LYS A 12 30.09 9.83 -22.85
CA LYS A 12 30.51 9.75 -21.45
C LYS A 12 29.59 8.75 -20.74
N ASN A 13 30.03 7.49 -20.62
CA ASN A 13 29.42 6.55 -19.69
C ASN A 13 29.27 7.23 -18.32
N PRO A 14 28.18 6.95 -17.58
CA PRO A 14 28.04 7.50 -16.24
C PRO A 14 29.30 7.12 -15.44
N SER A 15 30.01 8.13 -14.94
CA SER A 15 31.22 7.86 -14.17
C SER A 15 30.88 7.02 -12.95
N PRO A 16 31.81 6.19 -12.44
CA PRO A 16 31.59 5.42 -11.21
C PRO A 16 31.08 6.29 -10.04
N ALA A 17 31.52 7.55 -9.97
CA ALA A 17 31.03 8.53 -9.00
C ALA A 17 29.54 8.88 -9.17
N ARG A 18 29.04 8.98 -10.40
CA ARG A 18 27.61 9.22 -10.67
C ARG A 18 26.76 8.01 -10.28
N LEU A 19 27.20 6.80 -10.63
CA LEU A 19 26.52 5.57 -10.25
C LEU A 19 26.47 5.41 -8.72
N ARG A 20 27.59 5.67 -8.04
CA ARG A 20 27.65 5.68 -6.58
C ARG A 20 26.74 6.74 -5.95
N ARG A 21 26.61 7.92 -6.57
CA ARG A 21 25.68 8.96 -6.08
C ARG A 21 24.23 8.49 -6.17
N ILE A 22 23.81 7.89 -7.29
CA ILE A 22 22.46 7.32 -7.42
C ILE A 22 22.23 6.26 -6.34
N TRP A 23 23.18 5.33 -6.19
CA TRP A 23 23.14 4.28 -5.17
C TRP A 23 23.03 4.83 -3.74
N ASN A 24 23.79 5.87 -3.41
CA ASN A 24 23.72 6.50 -2.10
C ASN A 24 22.39 7.23 -1.91
N SER A 25 21.93 8.02 -2.88
CA SER A 25 20.69 8.78 -2.76
C SER A 25 19.44 7.90 -2.61
N THR A 26 19.39 6.74 -3.30
CA THR A 26 18.27 5.79 -3.10
C THR A 26 18.37 5.03 -1.78
N LYS A 27 19.58 4.81 -1.26
CA LYS A 27 19.77 4.23 0.08
C LYS A 27 19.36 5.22 1.18
N GLU A 28 19.84 6.46 1.07
CA GLU A 28 19.53 7.58 1.97
C GLU A 28 18.01 7.80 2.08
N PHE A 29 17.27 7.67 0.97
CA PHE A 29 15.80 7.72 0.98
C PHE A 29 15.17 6.75 2.01
N PHE A 30 15.62 5.50 2.06
CA PHE A 30 15.10 4.54 3.04
C PHE A 30 15.69 4.72 4.44
N GLU A 31 16.96 5.16 4.54
CA GLU A 31 17.61 5.44 5.83
C GLU A 31 16.92 6.61 6.55
N ASP A 32 16.54 7.66 5.82
CA ASP A 32 15.76 8.79 6.34
C ASP A 32 14.42 8.33 6.92
N ILE A 33 13.67 7.49 6.18
CA ILE A 33 12.38 6.97 6.65
C ILE A 33 12.58 6.07 7.88
N LYS A 34 13.64 5.25 7.91
CA LYS A 34 13.95 4.39 9.06
C LYS A 34 14.28 5.21 10.31
N ALA A 35 15.09 6.26 10.18
CA ALA A 35 15.51 7.10 11.30
C ALA A 35 14.30 7.73 12.01
N ASP A 36 13.34 8.22 11.22
CA ASP A 36 12.15 8.91 11.71
C ASP A 36 10.85 8.12 11.55
N ILE A 37 10.93 6.78 11.54
CA ILE A 37 9.79 5.91 11.22
C ILE A 37 8.55 6.19 12.06
N CYS A 38 8.73 6.53 13.35
CA CYS A 38 7.64 6.91 14.23
C CYS A 38 6.92 8.18 13.78
N ALA A 39 7.65 9.16 13.23
CA ALA A 39 7.06 10.39 12.70
C ALA A 39 6.36 10.12 11.37
N TYR A 40 7.01 9.38 10.45
CA TYR A 40 6.42 8.98 9.16
C TYR A 40 5.14 8.16 9.32
N ALA A 41 5.09 7.28 10.32
CA ALA A 41 3.93 6.44 10.58
C ALA A 41 2.88 7.14 11.47
N GLY A 42 3.20 8.30 12.06
CA GLY A 42 2.31 9.01 12.98
C GLY A 42 2.08 8.27 14.30
N ILE A 43 3.10 7.56 14.80
CA ILE A 43 3.01 6.78 16.03
C ILE A 43 3.08 7.74 17.23
N PRO A 44 2.02 7.80 18.08
CA PRO A 44 1.98 8.73 19.19
C PRO A 44 2.96 8.35 20.31
N GLN A 45 3.38 9.33 21.10
CA GLN A 45 4.41 9.15 22.12
C GLN A 45 4.00 8.16 23.22
N ASN A 46 2.72 8.08 23.57
CA ASN A 46 2.19 7.10 24.52
C ASN A 46 2.37 5.64 24.02
N ARG A 47 2.16 5.39 22.72
CA ARG A 47 2.37 4.08 22.08
C ARG A 47 3.82 3.60 22.14
N ARG A 48 4.75 4.55 22.28
CA ARG A 48 6.21 4.35 22.33
C ARG A 48 6.75 4.11 23.73
N LYS A 49 5.90 4.08 24.77
CA LYS A 49 6.33 3.80 26.14
C LYS A 49 6.32 2.29 26.40
N ARG A 50 7.43 1.76 26.89
CA ARG A 50 7.54 0.40 27.42
C ARG A 50 7.66 0.50 28.93
N PHE A 51 6.61 0.11 29.63
CA PHE A 51 6.59 0.11 31.09
C PHE A 51 7.41 -1.06 31.65
N TYR A 52 8.08 -0.84 32.76
CA TYR A 52 8.81 -1.88 33.46
C TYR A 52 8.81 -1.67 34.98
N TRP A 53 9.00 -2.77 35.69
CA TRP A 53 9.11 -2.85 37.14
C TRP A 53 10.48 -3.42 37.50
N GLU A 54 11.07 -2.96 38.58
CA GLU A 54 12.39 -3.41 39.04
C GLU A 54 12.28 -4.21 40.33
N ASN A 55 13.25 -5.09 40.57
CA ASN A 55 13.34 -5.92 41.78
C ASN A 55 12.06 -6.72 42.05
N VAL A 56 11.43 -7.24 40.99
CA VAL A 56 10.21 -8.03 41.09
C VAL A 56 10.56 -9.39 41.71
N LYS A 57 10.02 -9.65 42.91
CA LYS A 57 10.25 -10.88 43.67
C LYS A 57 9.19 -11.93 43.37
N ILE A 58 9.56 -13.21 43.48
CA ILE A 58 8.63 -14.34 43.46
C ILE A 58 7.82 -14.31 44.76
N LYS A 59 6.50 -14.57 44.65
CA LYS A 59 5.59 -14.59 45.79
C LYS A 59 6.12 -15.49 46.91
N ASP A 60 6.06 -15.00 48.14
CA ASP A 60 6.49 -15.69 49.36
C ASP A 60 7.99 -16.06 49.41
N THR A 61 8.84 -15.39 48.60
CA THR A 61 10.29 -15.59 48.61
C THR A 61 11.07 -14.27 48.45
N ASP A 62 12.33 -14.25 48.87
CA ASP A 62 13.25 -13.12 48.63
C ASP A 62 13.98 -13.19 47.28
N LYS A 63 13.66 -14.18 46.45
CA LYS A 63 14.31 -14.35 45.14
C LYS A 63 13.61 -13.49 44.10
N ASN A 64 14.43 -12.84 43.25
CA ASN A 64 13.91 -12.19 42.05
C ASN A 64 13.28 -13.22 41.11
N ILE A 65 12.30 -12.75 40.34
CA ILE A 65 11.74 -13.50 39.23
C ILE A 65 12.86 -13.94 38.26
N SER A 66 12.78 -15.18 37.79
CA SER A 66 13.73 -15.71 36.81
C SER A 66 13.55 -15.05 35.45
N ASP A 67 14.62 -15.01 34.67
CA ASP A 67 14.58 -14.49 33.30
C ASP A 67 13.67 -15.36 32.43
N GLY A 68 12.86 -14.73 31.57
CA GLY A 68 11.96 -15.44 30.67
C GLY A 68 10.66 -14.71 30.34
N GLU A 69 9.78 -15.42 29.65
CA GLU A 69 8.48 -14.91 29.19
C GLU A 69 7.37 -15.19 30.21
N TYR A 70 6.61 -14.14 30.52
CA TYR A 70 5.46 -14.19 31.41
C TYR A 70 4.23 -13.59 30.71
N GLN A 71 3.04 -13.94 31.19
CA GLN A 71 1.78 -13.44 30.64
C GLN A 71 0.72 -13.20 31.72
N ASP A 72 -0.19 -12.27 31.42
CA ASP A 72 -1.49 -12.15 32.08
C ASP A 72 -2.57 -11.83 31.01
N GLY A 73 -3.42 -12.81 30.73
CA GLY A 73 -4.35 -12.73 29.60
C GLY A 73 -3.60 -12.63 28.27
N GLU A 74 -3.79 -11.53 27.54
CA GLU A 74 -3.08 -11.23 26.28
C GLU A 74 -1.84 -10.33 26.47
N ALA A 75 -1.61 -9.84 27.69
CA ALA A 75 -0.43 -9.04 28.00
C ALA A 75 0.78 -9.95 28.17
N ILE A 76 1.84 -9.69 27.42
CA ILE A 76 3.11 -10.42 27.44
C ILE A 76 4.15 -9.57 28.14
N PHE A 77 4.95 -10.22 28.97
CA PHE A 77 6.02 -9.64 29.74
C PHE A 77 7.33 -10.39 29.51
N TRP A 78 8.45 -9.67 29.59
CA TRP A 78 9.79 -10.25 29.59
C TRP A 78 10.50 -9.89 30.89
N ALA A 79 10.97 -10.89 31.62
CA ALA A 79 11.82 -10.70 32.78
C ALA A 79 13.30 -10.81 32.40
N ASP A 80 14.11 -9.85 32.84
CA ASP A 80 15.57 -9.85 32.71
C ASP A 80 16.18 -9.26 33.99
N LYS A 81 16.95 -10.07 34.72
CA LYS A 81 17.72 -9.69 35.92
C LYS A 81 16.85 -9.00 36.97
N GLY A 82 15.67 -9.54 37.22
CA GLY A 82 14.70 -9.02 38.20
C GLY A 82 13.95 -7.76 37.75
N LYS A 83 14.16 -7.27 36.51
CA LYS A 83 13.28 -6.31 35.87
C LYS A 83 12.22 -7.05 35.06
N VAL A 84 10.99 -6.55 35.08
CA VAL A 84 9.90 -7.09 34.26
C VAL A 84 9.43 -6.00 33.31
N TYR A 85 9.45 -6.26 32.02
CA TYR A 85 9.04 -5.34 30.97
C TYR A 85 7.69 -5.76 30.41
N LEU A 86 6.74 -4.84 30.29
CA LEU A 86 5.51 -5.04 29.55
C LEU A 86 5.81 -4.92 28.04
N ILE A 87 5.82 -6.05 27.34
CA ILE A 87 6.13 -6.13 25.91
C ILE A 87 4.89 -5.82 25.06
N SER A 88 3.73 -6.33 25.47
CA SER A 88 2.47 -6.03 24.80
C SER A 88 2.09 -4.56 24.98
N TYR A 89 1.55 -3.94 23.93
CA TYR A 89 0.90 -2.65 24.08
C TYR A 89 -0.52 -2.84 24.61
N VAL A 90 -0.77 -2.34 25.82
CA VAL A 90 -2.11 -2.32 26.43
C VAL A 90 -2.72 -0.94 26.21
N LYS A 91 -3.75 -0.89 25.36
CA LYS A 91 -4.48 0.36 25.08
C LYS A 91 -5.25 0.79 26.33
N ASP A 92 -5.24 2.11 26.61
CA ASP A 92 -6.01 2.73 27.70
C ASP A 92 -5.71 2.17 29.10
N LEU A 93 -4.43 1.87 29.37
CA LEU A 93 -3.94 1.35 30.65
C LEU A 93 -4.28 2.30 31.82
N GLN A 94 -5.12 1.85 32.74
CA GLN A 94 -5.59 2.62 33.89
C GLN A 94 -4.72 2.39 35.13
N ILE A 95 -4.48 3.45 35.91
CA ILE A 95 -3.80 3.38 37.21
C ILE A 95 -4.55 2.40 38.13
N GLY A 96 -3.80 1.60 38.89
CA GLY A 96 -4.33 0.54 39.74
C GLY A 96 -4.52 -0.80 39.01
N LYS A 97 -4.16 -0.87 37.72
CA LYS A 97 -4.22 -2.14 36.98
C LYS A 97 -3.14 -3.08 37.49
N GLU A 98 -3.56 -4.13 38.19
CA GLU A 98 -2.72 -5.25 38.59
C GLU A 98 -2.64 -6.31 37.47
N PHE A 99 -1.43 -6.84 37.27
CA PHE A 99 -1.10 -7.93 36.36
C PHE A 99 -0.59 -9.13 37.15
N ASN A 100 -1.24 -10.29 36.98
CA ASN A 100 -0.89 -11.53 37.66
C ASN A 100 0.00 -12.39 36.76
N LEU A 101 1.32 -12.31 36.96
CA LEU A 101 2.31 -12.92 36.07
C LEU A 101 2.34 -14.44 36.21
N LYS A 102 2.17 -15.12 35.07
CA LYS A 102 2.27 -16.56 34.90
C LYS A 102 3.34 -16.86 33.86
N GLU A 103 4.14 -17.91 34.05
CA GLU A 103 5.08 -18.37 33.03
C GLU A 103 4.36 -18.67 31.70
N TYR A 104 4.97 -18.28 30.58
CA TYR A 104 4.37 -18.50 29.26
C TYR A 104 4.29 -19.99 28.89
N THR A 105 5.37 -20.75 29.16
CA THR A 105 5.49 -22.19 28.82
C THR A 105 5.34 -23.13 30.03
N GLY A 106 4.89 -22.62 31.18
CA GLY A 106 4.88 -23.35 32.46
C GLY A 106 3.48 -23.68 33.01
N ASN A 107 3.46 -24.15 34.26
CA ASN A 107 2.21 -24.27 35.03
C ASN A 107 1.58 -22.88 35.15
N ARG A 108 0.29 -22.74 34.81
CA ARG A 108 -0.49 -21.47 34.81
C ARG A 108 -0.72 -20.86 36.20
N LYS A 109 0.12 -21.21 37.18
CA LYS A 109 0.10 -20.65 38.53
C LYS A 109 0.67 -19.24 38.49
N VAL A 110 0.05 -18.34 39.25
CA VAL A 110 0.57 -16.99 39.45
C VAL A 110 1.86 -17.07 40.26
N ILE A 111 2.94 -16.53 39.71
CA ILE A 111 4.28 -16.52 40.31
C ILE A 111 4.48 -15.25 41.13
N THR A 112 3.99 -14.12 40.62
CA THR A 112 4.02 -12.82 41.27
C THR A 112 3.04 -11.87 40.58
N SER A 113 2.88 -10.66 41.11
CA SER A 113 2.04 -9.62 40.51
C SER A 113 2.78 -8.30 40.43
N VAL A 114 2.44 -7.50 39.41
CA VAL A 114 2.93 -6.14 39.25
C VAL A 114 1.75 -5.19 39.04
N GLU A 115 1.83 -4.00 39.61
CA GLU A 115 0.76 -3.00 39.52
C GLU A 115 1.23 -1.79 38.71
N TYR A 116 0.38 -1.33 37.80
CA TYR A 116 0.59 -0.07 37.11
C TYR A 116 0.13 1.10 37.99
N VAL A 117 1.08 1.93 38.40
CA VAL A 117 0.90 3.11 39.25
C VAL A 117 1.42 4.35 38.51
N GLU A 118 1.08 5.54 39.00
CA GLU A 118 1.44 6.80 38.34
C GLU A 118 2.96 6.95 38.07
N ASN A 119 3.79 6.43 38.99
CA ASN A 119 5.24 6.48 38.91
C ASN A 119 5.87 5.20 38.34
N THR A 120 5.11 4.33 37.66
CA THR A 120 5.69 3.15 37.00
C THR A 120 6.73 3.58 35.98
N LYS A 121 7.93 2.98 36.08
CA LYS A 121 9.05 3.31 35.21
C LYS A 121 8.74 2.92 33.77
N PHE A 122 9.28 3.69 32.83
CA PHE A 122 9.17 3.38 31.41
C PHE A 122 10.42 3.79 30.65
N GLU A 123 10.60 3.18 29.49
CA GLU A 123 11.59 3.58 28.49
C GLU A 123 10.90 3.82 27.14
N TYR A 124 11.51 4.63 26.29
CA TYR A 124 11.03 4.82 24.92
C TYR A 124 11.55 3.72 24.01
N TYR A 125 10.68 3.22 23.13
CA TYR A 125 11.06 2.33 22.05
C TYR A 125 10.37 2.74 20.75
N GLN A 126 10.90 2.25 19.64
CA GLN A 126 10.28 2.39 18.33
C GLN A 126 9.49 1.10 18.05
N PRO A 127 8.16 1.14 17.87
CA PRO A 127 7.36 -0.07 17.64
C PRO A 127 7.45 -0.51 16.18
N TYR A 128 8.65 -0.91 15.74
CA TYR A 128 8.90 -1.57 14.47
C TYR A 128 10.09 -2.52 14.60
N ILE A 129 10.24 -3.45 13.66
CA ILE A 129 11.38 -4.37 13.59
C ILE A 129 11.85 -4.45 12.13
N SER A 130 13.13 -4.18 11.87
CA SER A 130 13.70 -4.37 10.53
C SER A 130 13.95 -5.85 10.26
N ILE A 131 13.47 -6.35 9.11
CA ILE A 131 13.80 -7.70 8.61
C ILE A 131 15.06 -7.63 7.75
N ILE A 132 15.11 -6.61 6.89
CA ILE A 132 16.28 -6.25 6.08
C ILE A 132 16.54 -4.78 6.37
N ASP A 133 17.80 -4.39 6.58
CA ASP A 133 18.15 -2.98 6.73
C ASP A 133 17.99 -2.22 5.40
N PRO A 134 17.83 -0.88 5.44
CA PRO A 134 17.77 -0.07 4.23
C PRO A 134 18.89 -0.38 3.23
N THR A 135 18.48 -0.80 2.03
CA THR A 135 19.34 -0.95 0.88
C THR A 135 18.90 0.05 -0.20
N PRO A 136 19.74 0.37 -1.19
CA PRO A 136 19.35 1.24 -2.30
C PRO A 136 18.14 0.76 -3.11
N ILE A 137 17.76 -0.51 -2.99
CA ILE A 137 16.73 -1.16 -3.79
C ILE A 137 15.47 -1.42 -2.95
N SER A 138 15.64 -1.78 -1.67
CA SER A 138 14.50 -2.16 -0.83
C SER A 138 14.78 -2.00 0.66
N TRP A 139 13.70 -1.89 1.42
CA TRP A 139 13.70 -1.97 2.88
C TRP A 139 12.49 -2.81 3.30
N GLN A 140 12.70 -3.79 4.19
CA GLN A 140 11.63 -4.68 4.70
C GLN A 140 11.60 -4.63 6.22
N PHE A 141 10.42 -4.39 6.78
CA PHE A 141 10.23 -4.25 8.22
C PHE A 141 8.80 -4.59 8.62
N ILE A 142 8.58 -4.72 9.93
CA ILE A 142 7.30 -5.00 10.57
C ILE A 142 6.93 -3.78 11.40
N ILE A 143 5.67 -3.33 11.30
CA ILE A 143 5.10 -2.20 12.04
C ILE A 143 3.64 -2.52 12.39
N PRO A 144 3.05 -1.99 13.48
CA PRO A 144 1.63 -2.16 13.75
C PRO A 144 0.78 -1.64 12.59
N ALA A 145 -0.19 -2.47 12.17
CA ALA A 145 -0.95 -2.25 10.93
C ALA A 145 -1.72 -0.92 10.90
N GLU A 146 -2.19 -0.45 12.07
CA GLU A 146 -2.91 0.82 12.23
C GLU A 146 -2.13 2.05 11.73
N TYR A 147 -0.80 1.98 11.67
CA TYR A 147 0.05 3.09 11.21
C TYR A 147 0.46 3.00 9.74
N VAL A 148 0.15 1.90 9.05
CA VAL A 148 0.51 1.68 7.65
C VAL A 148 -0.05 2.75 6.71
N PRO A 149 -1.32 3.21 6.84
CA PRO A 149 -1.84 4.25 5.96
C PRO A 149 -1.02 5.56 5.96
N ASN A 150 -0.66 6.05 7.14
CA ASN A 150 0.16 7.26 7.30
C ASN A 150 1.56 7.08 6.69
N LEU A 151 2.13 5.88 6.85
CA LEU A 151 3.43 5.55 6.31
C LEU A 151 3.41 5.52 4.76
N ILE A 152 2.32 5.04 4.14
CA ILE A 152 2.12 5.11 2.69
C ILE A 152 2.07 6.57 2.24
N ASP A 153 1.25 7.40 2.89
CA ASP A 153 1.10 8.82 2.55
C ASP A 153 2.43 9.58 2.64
N ASN A 154 3.14 9.42 3.76
CA ASN A 154 4.41 10.14 3.98
C ASN A 154 5.56 9.57 3.14
N GLY A 155 5.55 8.26 2.87
CA GLY A 155 6.49 7.61 1.95
C GLY A 155 6.31 8.10 0.50
N MET A 156 5.06 8.23 0.04
CA MET A 156 4.72 8.83 -1.26
C MET A 156 5.20 10.27 -1.34
N LYS A 157 4.92 11.07 -0.31
CA LYS A 157 5.34 12.47 -0.25
C LYS A 157 6.86 12.60 -0.38
N LYS A 158 7.62 11.84 0.43
CA LYS A 158 9.09 11.81 0.39
C LYS A 158 9.63 11.33 -0.96
N TYR A 159 8.94 10.38 -1.61
CA TYR A 159 9.32 9.93 -2.95
C TYR A 159 9.19 11.06 -3.97
N TYR A 160 8.08 11.80 -3.98
CA TYR A 160 7.91 12.93 -4.90
C TYR A 160 8.87 14.08 -4.60
N GLU A 161 9.18 14.34 -3.33
CA GLU A 161 10.18 15.33 -2.94
C GLU A 161 11.57 15.01 -3.51
N ASN A 162 11.95 13.73 -3.56
CA ASN A 162 13.29 13.32 -3.96
C ASN A 162 13.41 12.92 -5.44
N PHE A 163 12.36 12.35 -6.04
CA PHE A 163 12.45 11.61 -7.31
C PHE A 163 11.42 12.02 -8.38
N LYS A 164 10.63 13.08 -8.18
CA LYS A 164 9.62 13.55 -9.16
C LYS A 164 10.13 13.71 -10.59
N PHE A 165 11.35 14.21 -10.78
CA PHE A 165 11.94 14.42 -12.11
C PHE A 165 12.26 13.12 -12.87
N VAL A 166 12.34 12.00 -12.15
CA VAL A 166 12.58 10.68 -12.71
C VAL A 166 11.39 9.74 -12.53
N TYR A 167 10.19 10.29 -12.31
CA TYR A 167 8.97 9.52 -12.21
C TYR A 167 8.82 8.58 -13.41
N GLY A 168 8.39 7.34 -13.19
CA GLY A 168 8.29 6.37 -14.28
C GLY A 168 9.60 5.68 -14.69
N LYS A 169 10.75 6.15 -14.18
CA LYS A 169 12.08 5.58 -14.46
C LYS A 169 12.71 4.95 -13.22
N LEU A 170 12.35 5.43 -12.03
CA LEU A 170 12.77 4.89 -10.73
C LEU A 170 11.53 4.58 -9.87
N PRO A 171 10.76 3.52 -10.17
CA PRO A 171 9.46 3.28 -9.53
C PRO A 171 9.59 2.89 -8.05
N LEU A 172 8.68 3.38 -7.23
CA LEU A 172 8.45 2.92 -5.87
C LEU A 172 7.35 1.86 -5.85
N HIS A 173 7.66 0.68 -5.32
CA HIS A 173 6.68 -0.36 -5.03
C HIS A 173 6.48 -0.51 -3.52
N ILE A 174 5.24 -0.43 -3.04
CA ILE A 174 4.87 -0.66 -1.64
C ILE A 174 4.02 -1.92 -1.56
N GLY A 175 4.58 -2.98 -0.99
CA GLY A 175 3.88 -4.23 -0.71
C GLY A 175 3.60 -4.40 0.79
N VAL A 176 2.33 -4.53 1.17
CA VAL A 176 1.91 -4.66 2.57
C VAL A 176 1.38 -6.07 2.85
N VAL A 177 1.97 -6.77 3.81
CA VAL A 177 1.44 -8.05 4.29
C VAL A 177 0.95 -7.88 5.71
N ILE A 178 -0.33 -8.15 5.94
CA ILE A 178 -0.95 -8.09 7.26
C ILE A 178 -1.16 -9.51 7.75
N GLN A 179 -0.70 -9.80 8.97
CA GLN A 179 -0.91 -11.09 9.62
C GLN A 179 -1.22 -10.88 11.11
N ASP A 180 -1.95 -11.84 11.69
CA ASP A 180 -2.12 -11.91 13.13
C ASP A 180 -0.77 -12.29 13.79
N TYR A 181 -0.45 -11.66 14.92
CA TYR A 181 0.83 -11.87 15.61
C TYR A 181 1.00 -13.29 16.16
N LYS A 182 -0.09 -14.05 16.35
CA LYS A 182 -0.05 -15.46 16.77
C LYS A 182 0.34 -16.40 15.62
N LYS A 183 0.41 -15.89 14.38
CA LYS A 183 0.83 -16.71 13.22
C LYS A 183 2.34 -16.82 13.14
N PRO A 184 2.87 -17.96 12.66
CA PRO A 184 4.30 -18.13 12.53
C PRO A 184 4.92 -17.07 11.60
N LEU A 185 5.93 -16.36 12.09
CA LEU A 185 6.57 -15.25 11.39
C LEU A 185 7.08 -15.63 9.99
N TYR A 186 7.53 -16.87 9.79
CA TYR A 186 8.02 -17.34 8.49
C TYR A 186 6.95 -17.28 7.38
N VAL A 187 5.66 -17.37 7.73
CA VAL A 187 4.54 -17.25 6.77
C VAL A 187 4.51 -15.84 6.22
N GLY A 188 4.53 -14.83 7.11
CA GLY A 188 4.63 -13.42 6.77
C GLY A 188 5.89 -13.08 5.98
N ILE A 189 7.06 -13.58 6.38
CA ILE A 189 8.32 -13.33 5.66
C ILE A 189 8.27 -13.90 4.22
N LYS A 190 7.74 -15.12 4.04
CA LYS A 190 7.57 -15.70 2.70
C LYS A 190 6.61 -14.89 1.84
N ALA A 191 5.52 -14.41 2.42
CA ALA A 191 4.57 -13.52 1.74
C ALA A 191 5.24 -12.18 1.37
N LEU A 192 6.01 -11.57 2.27
CA LEU A 192 6.73 -10.32 2.05
C LEU A 192 7.76 -10.43 0.91
N ARG A 193 8.48 -11.56 0.83
CA ARG A 193 9.41 -11.80 -0.29
C ARG A 193 8.68 -11.89 -1.63
N LYS A 194 7.51 -12.55 -1.67
CA LYS A 194 6.71 -12.67 -2.88
C LYS A 194 6.11 -11.32 -3.29
N ILE A 195 5.55 -10.56 -2.34
CA ILE A 195 4.87 -9.30 -2.64
C ILE A 195 5.85 -8.21 -3.08
N ARG A 196 7.14 -8.32 -2.77
CA ARG A 196 8.18 -7.39 -3.23
C ARG A 196 8.21 -7.22 -4.76
N ARG A 197 7.68 -8.22 -5.50
CA ARG A 197 7.54 -8.20 -6.96
C ARG A 197 8.88 -7.94 -7.65
N ASP A 198 9.89 -8.75 -7.29
CA ASP A 198 11.18 -8.73 -7.99
C ASP A 198 11.00 -9.32 -9.39
N VAL A 199 11.08 -8.47 -10.40
CA VAL A 199 10.96 -8.85 -11.81
C VAL A 199 12.34 -8.77 -12.45
N GLU A 200 12.80 -9.87 -13.07
CA GLU A 200 14.10 -9.91 -13.75
C GLU A 200 14.10 -9.01 -15.01
N GLU A 201 13.05 -9.11 -15.83
CA GLU A 201 12.84 -8.24 -17.01
C GLU A 201 11.95 -7.04 -16.66
N ILE A 202 12.54 -6.03 -16.01
CA ILE A 202 11.84 -4.86 -15.49
C ILE A 202 11.02 -4.14 -16.58
N GLU A 203 11.39 -4.22 -17.85
CA GLU A 203 10.64 -3.59 -18.95
C GLU A 203 9.26 -4.20 -19.19
N ARG A 204 9.02 -5.43 -18.74
CA ARG A 204 7.66 -6.02 -18.74
C ARG A 204 6.68 -5.28 -17.83
N LEU A 205 7.19 -4.43 -16.93
CA LEU A 205 6.41 -3.55 -16.08
C LEU A 205 6.09 -2.21 -16.76
N SER A 206 6.65 -1.94 -17.94
CA SER A 206 6.43 -0.68 -18.64
C SER A 206 5.01 -0.59 -19.21
N MET A 207 4.48 0.63 -19.25
CA MET A 207 3.20 0.95 -19.86
C MET A 207 3.27 2.29 -20.57
N LYS A 208 2.32 2.48 -21.49
CA LYS A 208 2.06 3.76 -22.14
C LYS A 208 1.24 4.64 -21.22
N GLU A 209 1.59 5.91 -21.16
CA GLU A 209 0.96 6.90 -20.30
C GLU A 209 0.96 8.27 -20.98
N LYS A 210 0.03 9.13 -20.60
CA LYS A 210 -0.02 10.50 -21.13
C LYS A 210 1.03 11.41 -20.47
N PRO A 211 1.69 12.30 -21.24
CA PRO A 211 2.62 13.29 -20.70
C PRO A 211 2.01 14.18 -19.61
N SER A 212 0.71 14.48 -19.71
CA SER A 212 -0.04 15.30 -18.75
C SER A 212 0.08 14.81 -17.31
N LYS A 213 0.15 13.49 -17.08
CA LYS A 213 0.32 12.90 -15.75
C LYS A 213 1.65 13.28 -15.11
N VAL A 214 2.74 13.17 -15.87
CA VAL A 214 4.07 13.58 -15.39
C VAL A 214 4.13 15.09 -15.19
N LYS A 215 3.56 15.87 -16.12
CA LYS A 215 3.47 17.33 -16.00
C LYS A 215 2.73 17.74 -14.73
N GLU A 216 1.68 17.03 -14.33
CA GLU A 216 0.97 17.27 -13.07
C GLU A 216 1.86 17.05 -11.85
N ILE A 217 2.63 15.96 -11.81
CA ILE A 217 3.58 15.67 -10.73
C ILE A 217 4.64 16.78 -10.61
N LEU A 218 5.11 17.29 -11.76
CA LEU A 218 6.13 18.34 -11.83
C LEU A 218 5.60 19.73 -11.44
N LYS A 219 4.29 19.93 -11.23
CA LYS A 219 3.77 21.18 -10.64
C LYS A 219 4.23 21.39 -9.19
N SER A 220 4.65 20.33 -8.51
CA SER A 220 5.15 20.35 -7.12
C SER A 220 6.64 20.77 -7.01
N GLN A 221 7.18 21.45 -8.02
CA GLN A 221 8.56 21.95 -8.00
C GLN A 221 8.77 23.07 -6.98
N LYS A 222 9.93 23.06 -6.36
CA LYS A 222 10.39 24.13 -5.46
C LYS A 222 10.84 25.34 -6.30
N ASN A 223 10.87 26.51 -5.68
CA ASN A 223 11.27 27.74 -6.36
C ASN A 223 12.68 27.65 -6.96
N GLU A 224 13.62 27.05 -6.23
CA GLU A 224 14.99 26.86 -6.69
C GLU A 224 15.06 25.90 -7.88
N GLU A 225 14.21 24.88 -7.91
CA GLU A 225 14.14 23.90 -9.01
C GLU A 225 13.64 24.54 -10.30
N LEU A 226 12.60 25.39 -10.20
CA LEU A 226 12.04 26.16 -11.30
C LEU A 226 13.05 27.16 -11.87
N GLN A 227 13.75 27.91 -10.99
CA GLN A 227 14.78 28.87 -11.40
C GLN A 227 15.89 28.19 -12.20
N ASN A 228 16.25 26.96 -11.83
CA ASN A 228 17.28 26.18 -12.52
C ASN A 228 16.76 25.37 -13.72
N ASN A 229 15.46 25.44 -14.05
CA ASN A 229 14.82 24.63 -15.09
C ASN A 229 15.18 23.13 -14.96
N THR A 230 15.05 22.61 -13.74
CA THR A 230 15.60 21.28 -13.37
C THR A 230 14.96 20.16 -14.20
N ASP A 231 13.67 20.24 -14.41
CA ASP A 231 12.88 19.34 -15.24
C ASP A 231 13.44 19.18 -16.67
N LYS A 232 13.95 20.26 -17.28
CA LYS A 232 14.55 20.23 -18.64
C LYS A 232 15.69 19.23 -18.77
N TYR A 233 16.44 19.02 -17.69
CA TYR A 233 17.60 18.15 -17.69
C TYR A 233 17.32 16.72 -17.23
N TYR A 234 16.30 16.52 -16.39
CA TYR A 234 16.06 15.23 -15.72
C TYR A 234 14.76 14.53 -16.13
N SER A 235 13.73 15.29 -16.53
CA SER A 235 12.42 14.79 -16.96
C SER A 235 12.39 14.41 -18.45
N LEU A 236 13.34 13.58 -18.85
CA LEU A 236 13.42 13.03 -20.20
C LEU A 236 12.61 11.73 -20.31
N TYR A 237 11.77 11.60 -21.32
CA TYR A 237 10.95 10.43 -21.59
C TYR A 237 11.16 9.97 -23.03
N TRP A 238 10.64 8.80 -23.37
CA TRP A 238 10.80 8.23 -24.71
C TRP A 238 9.55 7.49 -25.17
N ASP A 239 9.31 7.55 -26.48
CA ASP A 239 8.31 6.76 -27.21
C ASP A 239 8.44 6.95 -28.74
N ASN A 240 7.42 6.50 -29.47
CA ASN A 240 7.25 6.65 -30.92
C ASN A 240 6.77 8.06 -31.32
N TYR A 241 7.57 9.08 -31.04
CA TYR A 241 7.39 10.44 -31.59
C TYR A 241 8.67 10.88 -32.32
N SER A 242 8.62 11.93 -33.11
CA SER A 242 9.71 12.35 -34.02
C SER A 242 10.34 13.69 -33.61
N LYS A 243 10.62 13.85 -32.31
CA LYS A 243 11.13 15.09 -31.72
C LYS A 243 12.18 14.78 -30.66
N GLY A 244 13.19 15.65 -30.54
CA GLY A 244 14.27 15.53 -29.55
C GLY A 244 15.52 14.85 -30.10
N TYR A 245 16.06 13.89 -29.35
CA TYR A 245 17.28 13.15 -29.71
C TYR A 245 17.02 11.66 -29.80
N GLU A 246 17.59 11.03 -30.82
CA GLU A 246 17.44 9.60 -31.08
C GLU A 246 18.43 8.77 -30.25
N PHE A 247 17.92 7.88 -29.39
CA PHE A 247 18.72 7.11 -28.45
C PHE A 247 18.43 5.61 -28.51
N TYR A 248 19.46 4.81 -28.25
CA TYR A 248 19.32 3.38 -28.01
C TYR A 248 19.01 3.14 -26.54
N ILE A 249 17.75 2.87 -26.22
CA ILE A 249 17.33 2.48 -24.85
C ILE A 249 17.84 1.08 -24.54
N LYS A 250 17.78 0.17 -25.52
CA LYS A 250 18.40 -1.17 -25.44
C LYS A 250 19.39 -1.34 -26.58
N PRO A 251 20.68 -1.05 -26.33
CA PRO A 251 21.72 -1.21 -27.35
C PRO A 251 21.83 -2.65 -27.86
N GLU A 252 21.59 -3.65 -27.01
CA GLU A 252 21.65 -5.08 -27.36
C GLU A 252 20.55 -5.46 -28.36
N ASP A 253 19.32 -4.97 -28.15
CA ASP A 253 18.17 -5.21 -29.04
C ASP A 253 18.13 -4.24 -30.24
N SER A 254 19.12 -3.36 -30.38
CA SER A 254 19.09 -2.22 -31.31
C SER A 254 17.82 -1.36 -31.21
N TYR A 255 17.15 -1.37 -30.04
CA TYR A 255 15.91 -0.67 -29.82
C TYR A 255 16.17 0.84 -29.69
N LYS A 256 15.72 1.57 -30.70
CA LYS A 256 15.99 2.99 -30.89
C LYS A 256 14.68 3.77 -30.81
N CYS A 257 14.68 4.85 -30.04
CA CYS A 257 13.53 5.72 -29.87
C CYS A 257 13.95 7.17 -29.75
N TRP A 258 12.98 8.06 -29.87
CA TRP A 258 13.21 9.48 -29.60
C TRP A 258 13.04 9.76 -28.11
N ILE A 259 13.97 10.55 -27.58
CA ILE A 259 13.94 11.06 -26.22
C ILE A 259 13.72 12.56 -26.29
N SER A 260 12.70 13.03 -25.58
CA SER A 260 12.41 14.46 -25.41
C SER A 260 12.20 14.80 -23.95
N ASN A 261 12.41 16.07 -23.63
CA ASN A 261 11.91 16.62 -22.38
C ASN A 261 10.38 16.58 -22.36
N ILE A 262 9.80 16.33 -21.19
CA ILE A 262 8.36 16.17 -21.02
C ILE A 262 7.52 17.38 -21.50
N ASP A 263 8.03 18.61 -21.39
CA ASP A 263 7.31 19.82 -21.82
C ASP A 263 7.27 19.97 -23.34
N GLU A 264 8.20 19.31 -24.04
CA GLU A 264 8.27 19.30 -25.50
C GLU A 264 7.37 18.24 -26.14
N ILE A 265 6.81 17.33 -25.33
CA ILE A 265 5.93 16.25 -25.77
C ILE A 265 4.47 16.68 -25.62
N ASP A 266 3.73 16.62 -26.72
CA ASP A 266 2.31 16.98 -26.77
C ASP A 266 1.45 15.96 -26.00
N ASP A 267 0.38 16.41 -25.34
CA ASP A 267 -0.45 15.57 -24.47
C ASP A 267 -1.33 14.54 -25.23
N ASP A 268 -1.41 14.63 -26.57
CA ASP A 268 -2.02 13.61 -27.43
C ASP A 268 -1.06 12.41 -27.67
N LYS A 269 0.22 12.56 -27.33
CA LYS A 269 1.21 11.48 -27.44
C LYS A 269 1.22 10.60 -26.20
N GLU A 270 1.95 9.50 -26.33
CA GLU A 270 2.22 8.57 -25.24
C GLU A 270 3.70 8.59 -24.89
N ILE A 271 4.00 8.32 -23.62
CA ILE A 271 5.32 8.08 -23.09
C ILE A 271 5.37 6.72 -22.43
N THR A 272 6.56 6.10 -22.41
CA THR A 272 6.78 4.84 -21.72
C THR A 272 7.24 5.11 -20.28
N ILE A 273 6.53 4.53 -19.30
CA ILE A 273 6.85 4.62 -17.86
C ILE A 273 6.70 3.27 -17.16
N ILE A 274 7.34 3.12 -16.00
CA ILE A 274 7.04 2.09 -15.00
C ILE A 274 6.38 2.77 -13.81
N PRO A 275 5.09 2.53 -13.53
CA PRO A 275 4.36 3.28 -12.50
C PRO A 275 4.82 2.90 -11.10
N ASN A 276 4.66 3.85 -10.17
CA ASN A 276 4.68 3.55 -8.75
C ASN A 276 3.49 2.64 -8.42
N THR A 277 3.67 1.66 -7.53
CA THR A 277 2.62 0.67 -7.29
C THR A 277 2.40 0.34 -5.82
N PHE A 278 1.18 -0.07 -5.50
CA PHE A 278 0.73 -0.50 -4.19
C PHE A 278 0.07 -1.88 -4.27
N ASP A 279 0.49 -2.79 -3.41
CA ASP A 279 -0.10 -4.12 -3.24
C ASP A 279 -0.30 -4.41 -1.75
N PHE A 280 -1.27 -5.26 -1.45
CA PHE A 280 -1.45 -5.75 -0.10
C PHE A 280 -2.04 -7.16 -0.07
N GLU A 281 -1.80 -7.87 1.03
CA GLU A 281 -2.42 -9.17 1.31
C GLU A 281 -2.69 -9.34 2.81
N PHE A 282 -3.92 -9.74 3.16
CA PHE A 282 -4.28 -10.11 4.53
C PHE A 282 -4.21 -11.62 4.68
N LEU A 283 -3.23 -12.10 5.45
CA LEU A 283 -3.03 -13.53 5.70
C LEU A 283 -4.04 -14.03 6.74
N ASP A 284 -5.27 -14.30 6.31
CA ASP A 284 -6.35 -14.94 7.10
C ASP A 284 -6.09 -16.43 7.38
N THR A 285 -5.33 -17.07 6.50
CA THR A 285 -4.90 -18.47 6.58
C THR A 285 -3.43 -18.59 6.19
N ASN A 286 -2.76 -19.68 6.56
CA ASN A 286 -1.35 -19.86 6.19
C ASN A 286 -1.18 -20.01 4.66
N THR A 287 -2.14 -20.63 3.98
CA THR A 287 -2.11 -20.87 2.53
C THR A 287 -2.26 -19.60 1.72
N ARG A 288 -2.87 -18.54 2.29
CA ARG A 288 -3.06 -17.23 1.63
C ARG A 288 -1.79 -16.61 1.04
N ARG A 289 -0.61 -16.92 1.60
CA ARG A 289 0.70 -16.53 1.03
C ARG A 289 0.94 -17.04 -0.40
N ASN A 290 0.20 -18.04 -0.85
CA ASN A 290 0.31 -18.61 -2.18
C ASN A 290 -0.52 -17.84 -3.21
N ASP A 291 -1.51 -17.06 -2.76
CA ASP A 291 -2.28 -16.14 -3.60
C ASP A 291 -1.43 -14.97 -4.10
N ILE A 292 -0.30 -14.73 -3.43
CA ILE A 292 0.69 -13.73 -3.81
C ILE A 292 1.49 -14.25 -5.00
N TYR A 293 0.89 -14.20 -6.18
CA TYR A 293 1.47 -14.68 -7.43
C TYR A 293 1.10 -13.74 -8.58
N TYR A 294 2.09 -13.39 -9.40
CA TYR A 294 1.97 -12.43 -10.49
C TYR A 294 2.02 -13.14 -11.84
N ASP A 295 1.22 -12.66 -12.79
CA ASP A 295 1.16 -13.17 -14.15
C ASP A 295 2.12 -12.41 -15.05
N GLU A 296 3.18 -13.08 -15.49
CA GLU A 296 4.22 -12.53 -16.35
C GLU A 296 3.68 -12.07 -17.71
N ASN A 297 2.58 -12.67 -18.18
CA ASN A 297 1.96 -12.33 -19.46
C ASN A 297 0.96 -11.18 -19.36
N ASN A 298 0.62 -10.76 -18.14
CA ASN A 298 -0.36 -9.70 -17.89
C ASN A 298 0.25 -8.59 -17.01
N LYS A 299 1.35 -7.99 -17.49
CA LYS A 299 2.03 -6.84 -16.85
C LYS A 299 2.34 -7.07 -15.36
N TRP A 300 2.60 -8.32 -14.97
CA TRP A 300 2.84 -8.72 -13.59
C TRP A 300 1.74 -8.27 -12.61
N LYS A 301 0.48 -8.34 -13.06
CA LYS A 301 -0.71 -8.26 -12.22
C LYS A 301 -0.94 -9.56 -11.48
N ARG A 302 -1.76 -9.58 -10.43
CA ARG A 302 -2.11 -10.84 -9.74
C ARG A 302 -2.84 -11.77 -10.70
N LYS A 303 -2.47 -13.04 -10.68
CA LYS A 303 -3.12 -14.05 -11.53
C LYS A 303 -4.54 -14.41 -11.10
N ILE A 304 -4.86 -14.25 -9.81
CA ILE A 304 -6.19 -14.54 -9.28
C ILE A 304 -7.18 -13.48 -9.79
N ALA A 305 -8.28 -13.91 -10.41
CA ALA A 305 -9.26 -13.02 -11.05
C ALA A 305 -9.77 -11.90 -10.12
N LEU A 306 -10.20 -12.24 -8.90
CA LEU A 306 -10.67 -11.27 -7.90
C LEU A 306 -9.61 -10.28 -7.40
N LYS A 307 -8.32 -10.57 -7.65
CA LYS A 307 -7.19 -9.72 -7.25
C LYS A 307 -6.45 -9.14 -8.46
N SER A 308 -6.95 -9.39 -9.67
CA SER A 308 -6.24 -9.11 -10.93
C SER A 308 -5.95 -7.63 -11.17
N SER A 309 -6.65 -6.74 -10.47
CA SER A 309 -6.37 -5.31 -10.49
C SER A 309 -5.07 -4.94 -9.74
N ARG A 310 -4.62 -5.78 -8.79
CA ARG A 310 -3.39 -5.57 -8.01
C ARG A 310 -2.14 -6.00 -8.81
N PRO A 311 -0.99 -5.36 -8.60
CA PRO A 311 -0.82 -4.17 -7.77
C PRO A 311 -1.41 -2.94 -8.46
N TYR A 312 -1.96 -2.02 -7.68
CA TYR A 312 -2.55 -0.79 -8.16
C TYR A 312 -1.47 0.26 -8.47
N ASP A 313 -1.76 1.19 -9.38
CA ASP A 313 -1.01 2.45 -9.42
C ASP A 313 -1.13 3.13 -8.04
N LEU A 314 -0.02 3.62 -7.51
CA LEU A 314 0.03 4.27 -6.21
C LEU A 314 -0.91 5.49 -6.12
N GLU A 315 -1.27 6.11 -7.24
CA GLU A 315 -2.28 7.19 -7.28
C GLU A 315 -3.69 6.73 -6.90
N ILE A 316 -4.02 5.43 -7.05
CA ILE A 316 -5.31 4.86 -6.64
C ILE A 316 -5.47 4.89 -5.11
N TRP A 317 -4.37 5.06 -4.35
CA TRP A 317 -4.41 5.22 -2.90
C TRP A 317 -5.36 6.33 -2.43
N LYS A 318 -5.56 7.39 -3.23
CA LYS A 318 -6.56 8.44 -2.92
C LYS A 318 -7.99 7.88 -2.81
N LYS A 319 -8.33 6.86 -3.61
CA LYS A 319 -9.63 6.18 -3.55
C LYS A 319 -9.76 5.33 -2.30
N PHE A 320 -8.69 4.63 -1.89
CA PHE A 320 -8.67 3.92 -0.61
C PHE A 320 -8.96 4.88 0.56
N LYS A 321 -8.33 6.06 0.59
CA LYS A 321 -8.61 7.08 1.62
C LYS A 321 -10.05 7.57 1.56
N LYS A 322 -10.55 7.91 0.38
CA LYS A 322 -11.94 8.35 0.19
C LYS A 322 -12.95 7.29 0.67
N PHE A 323 -12.69 6.01 0.39
CA PHE A 323 -13.52 4.92 0.87
C PHE A 323 -13.56 4.87 2.41
N ARG A 324 -12.41 5.00 3.07
CA ARG A 324 -12.33 5.07 4.54
C ARG A 324 -13.09 6.27 5.09
N GLU A 325 -13.02 7.43 4.45
CA GLU A 325 -13.78 8.62 4.88
C GLU A 325 -15.30 8.40 4.83
N LEU A 326 -15.79 7.65 3.84
CA LEU A 326 -17.22 7.39 3.67
C LEU A 326 -17.77 6.33 4.62
N PHE A 327 -17.02 5.24 4.82
CA PHE A 327 -17.50 4.04 5.54
C PHE A 327 -16.81 3.79 6.89
N GLY A 328 -15.73 4.50 7.21
CA GLY A 328 -14.93 4.25 8.40
C GLY A 328 -15.60 4.70 9.70
N LYS A 329 -15.20 4.10 10.81
CA LYS A 329 -15.69 4.39 12.17
C LYS A 329 -15.56 5.85 12.63
N GLY A 330 -14.67 6.62 12.01
CA GLY A 330 -14.51 8.06 12.28
C GLY A 330 -15.60 8.92 11.66
N ASN A 331 -16.38 8.41 10.71
CA ASN A 331 -17.53 9.11 10.15
C ASN A 331 -18.75 8.92 11.06
N ARG A 332 -19.51 9.99 11.32
CA ARG A 332 -20.72 9.96 12.16
C ARG A 332 -21.73 8.91 11.70
N ASP A 333 -21.86 8.73 10.38
CA ASP A 333 -22.78 7.80 9.74
C ASP A 333 -22.08 6.49 9.33
N GLY A 334 -20.76 6.38 9.59
CA GLY A 334 -19.89 5.31 9.11
C GLY A 334 -20.33 3.92 9.55
N VAL A 335 -20.73 3.73 10.82
CA VAL A 335 -21.21 2.43 11.31
C VAL A 335 -22.48 1.98 10.57
N ALA A 336 -23.44 2.89 10.36
CA ALA A 336 -24.66 2.58 9.63
C ALA A 336 -24.38 2.32 8.13
N ARG A 337 -23.50 3.12 7.52
CA ARG A 337 -23.05 2.95 6.13
C ARG A 337 -22.29 1.63 5.94
N SER A 338 -21.44 1.23 6.89
CA SER A 338 -20.67 -0.02 6.85
C SER A 338 -21.57 -1.26 6.87
N THR A 339 -22.61 -1.29 7.70
CA THR A 339 -23.59 -2.40 7.70
C THR A 339 -24.28 -2.54 6.34
N LYS A 340 -24.67 -1.42 5.72
CA LYS A 340 -25.25 -1.43 4.36
C LYS A 340 -24.21 -1.90 3.33
N LEU A 341 -22.97 -1.45 3.46
CA LEU A 341 -21.87 -1.84 2.59
C LEU A 341 -21.62 -3.35 2.65
N GLN A 342 -21.60 -3.98 3.83
CA GLN A 342 -21.45 -5.43 3.95
C GLN A 342 -22.51 -6.18 3.15
N LYS A 343 -23.76 -5.73 3.20
CA LYS A 343 -24.85 -6.29 2.37
C LYS A 343 -24.56 -6.12 0.87
N LEU A 344 -24.09 -4.95 0.45
CA LEU A 344 -23.71 -4.70 -0.94
C LEU A 344 -22.55 -5.59 -1.40
N ILE A 345 -21.53 -5.77 -0.56
CA ILE A 345 -20.37 -6.63 -0.83
C ILE A 345 -20.82 -8.08 -1.05
N SER A 346 -21.74 -8.60 -0.22
CA SER A 346 -22.32 -9.94 -0.44
C SER A 346 -23.01 -10.03 -1.81
N VAL A 347 -23.80 -9.02 -2.18
CA VAL A 347 -24.48 -8.98 -3.49
C VAL A 347 -23.48 -8.96 -4.66
N ILE A 348 -22.36 -8.24 -4.51
CA ILE A 348 -21.30 -8.23 -5.53
C ILE A 348 -20.67 -9.62 -5.69
N TYR A 349 -20.35 -10.30 -4.58
CA TYR A 349 -19.82 -11.67 -4.65
C TYR A 349 -20.81 -12.64 -5.30
N ASP A 350 -22.11 -12.54 -4.95
CA ASP A 350 -23.17 -13.38 -5.51
C ASP A 350 -23.34 -13.19 -7.04
N LYS A 351 -22.94 -12.03 -7.57
CA LYS A 351 -23.06 -11.67 -9.00
C LYS A 351 -21.74 -11.68 -9.75
N TRP A 352 -20.63 -12.01 -9.08
CA TRP A 352 -19.30 -11.93 -9.67
C TRP A 352 -19.13 -12.87 -10.87
N GLU A 353 -19.50 -14.14 -10.73
CA GLU A 353 -19.36 -15.12 -11.82
C GLU A 353 -20.18 -14.73 -13.06
N ALA A 354 -21.41 -14.25 -12.87
CA ALA A 354 -22.27 -13.79 -13.95
C ALA A 354 -21.68 -12.59 -14.72
N LEU A 355 -20.83 -11.79 -14.05
CA LEU A 355 -20.18 -10.63 -14.67
C LEU A 355 -18.90 -11.00 -15.43
N VAL A 356 -18.13 -11.97 -14.92
CA VAL A 356 -16.78 -12.28 -15.41
C VAL A 356 -16.75 -13.46 -16.38
N ASN A 357 -17.74 -14.35 -16.35
CA ASN A 357 -17.78 -15.49 -17.28
C ASN A 357 -17.94 -14.99 -18.73
N ASN A 358 -16.92 -15.30 -19.54
CA ASN A 358 -16.99 -15.30 -21.00
C ASN A 358 -17.22 -16.76 -21.40
N GLU A 359 -18.45 -17.14 -21.75
CA GLU A 359 -18.68 -18.47 -22.31
C GLU A 359 -17.91 -18.59 -23.62
N PHE A 360 -16.96 -19.54 -23.68
CA PHE A 360 -16.32 -19.90 -24.92
C PHE A 360 -17.25 -20.75 -25.77
N GLN A 361 -17.47 -20.27 -27.00
CA GLN A 361 -17.87 -20.93 -28.23
C GLN A 361 -19.38 -21.16 -28.54
N THR A 362 -19.69 -20.66 -29.74
CA THR A 362 -20.83 -20.91 -30.65
C THR A 362 -22.12 -20.09 -30.40
N ASN A 363 -22.33 -19.09 -31.27
CA ASN A 363 -23.60 -18.40 -31.54
C ASN A 363 -24.35 -17.74 -30.35
N GLU A 364 -23.72 -17.55 -29.20
CA GLU A 364 -24.35 -16.95 -28.00
C GLU A 364 -23.74 -15.60 -27.54
N GLU A 365 -22.90 -14.94 -28.35
CA GLU A 365 -22.29 -13.63 -27.98
C GLU A 365 -23.35 -12.57 -27.59
N PHE A 366 -24.48 -12.53 -28.30
CA PHE A 366 -25.56 -11.59 -28.02
C PHE A 366 -26.29 -11.88 -26.70
N LYS A 367 -26.41 -13.15 -26.29
CA LYS A 367 -27.04 -13.53 -25.00
C LYS A 367 -26.11 -13.25 -23.82
N THR A 368 -24.81 -13.46 -23.98
CA THR A 368 -23.81 -13.16 -22.95
C THR A 368 -23.72 -11.65 -22.65
N ASP A 369 -23.83 -10.80 -23.67
CA ASP A 369 -23.81 -9.34 -23.48
C ASP A 369 -25.08 -8.81 -22.81
N ILE A 370 -26.26 -9.36 -23.15
CA ILE A 370 -27.53 -9.03 -22.47
C ILE A 370 -27.48 -9.41 -20.99
N ASN A 371 -26.95 -10.59 -20.65
CA ASN A 371 -26.84 -11.05 -19.27
C ASN A 371 -25.85 -10.20 -18.45
N LYS A 372 -24.74 -9.76 -19.06
CA LYS A 372 -23.80 -8.83 -18.44
C LYS A 372 -24.42 -7.46 -18.22
N GLU A 373 -25.09 -6.90 -19.22
CA GLU A 373 -25.79 -5.62 -19.09
C GLU A 373 -26.92 -5.67 -18.04
N GLY A 374 -27.68 -6.77 -17.99
CA GLY A 374 -28.66 -7.02 -16.92
C GLY A 374 -28.01 -7.11 -15.53
N THR A 375 -26.83 -7.73 -15.43
CA THR A 375 -26.07 -7.81 -14.18
C THR A 375 -25.55 -6.44 -13.74
N LYS A 376 -24.99 -5.64 -14.66
CA LYS A 376 -24.57 -4.25 -14.39
C LYS A 376 -25.74 -3.38 -13.93
N ALA A 377 -26.88 -3.48 -14.61
CA ALA A 377 -28.12 -2.79 -14.24
C ALA A 377 -28.58 -3.15 -12.82
N PHE A 378 -28.60 -4.46 -12.52
CA PHE A 378 -28.94 -4.95 -11.18
C PHE A 378 -27.97 -4.46 -10.11
N LEU A 379 -26.67 -4.46 -10.39
CA LEU A 379 -25.65 -3.96 -9.47
C LEU A 379 -25.81 -2.46 -9.24
N ALA A 380 -25.98 -1.64 -10.29
CA ALA A 380 -26.23 -0.21 -10.15
C ALA A 380 -27.46 0.09 -9.29
N ALA A 381 -28.57 -0.62 -9.51
CA ALA A 381 -29.76 -0.52 -8.67
C ALA A 381 -29.48 -0.93 -7.21
N SER A 382 -28.67 -1.97 -7.01
CA SER A 382 -28.25 -2.45 -5.70
C SER A 382 -27.43 -1.41 -4.94
N PHE A 383 -26.50 -0.71 -5.60
CA PHE A 383 -25.77 0.41 -4.99
C PHE A 383 -26.73 1.50 -4.50
N ILE A 384 -27.63 1.96 -5.36
CA ILE A 384 -28.59 3.03 -5.02
C ILE A 384 -29.48 2.63 -3.85
N ASN A 385 -30.07 1.43 -3.91
CA ASN A 385 -31.08 1.00 -2.96
C ASN A 385 -30.49 0.53 -1.62
N ILE A 386 -29.38 -0.22 -1.64
CA ILE A 386 -28.77 -0.75 -0.41
C ILE A 386 -28.09 0.37 0.36
N LEU A 387 -27.33 1.23 -0.32
CA LEU A 387 -26.67 2.36 0.34
C LEU A 387 -27.63 3.50 0.67
N LYS A 388 -28.82 3.52 0.05
CA LYS A 388 -29.82 4.61 0.13
C LYS A 388 -29.24 5.94 -0.37
N LEU A 389 -28.63 5.93 -1.56
CA LEU A 389 -27.93 7.10 -2.11
C LEU A 389 -28.86 8.30 -2.37
N LYS A 390 -30.17 8.08 -2.51
CA LYS A 390 -31.16 9.16 -2.63
C LYS A 390 -31.33 9.96 -1.34
N ASP A 391 -31.12 9.32 -0.19
CA ASP A 391 -31.30 9.92 1.14
C ASP A 391 -29.98 10.47 1.71
N ASP A 392 -28.84 10.04 1.15
CA ASP A 392 -27.50 10.35 1.64
C ASP A 392 -26.64 10.97 0.53
N LYS A 393 -26.77 12.29 0.37
CA LYS A 393 -26.09 13.06 -0.70
C LYS A 393 -24.56 12.98 -0.59
N GLU A 394 -24.03 13.03 0.64
CA GLU A 394 -22.58 12.92 0.88
C GLU A 394 -22.05 11.57 0.39
N LEU A 395 -22.77 10.49 0.69
CA LEU A 395 -22.41 9.16 0.21
C LEU A 395 -22.57 9.04 -1.30
N ALA A 396 -23.62 9.60 -1.89
CA ALA A 396 -23.82 9.61 -3.34
C ALA A 396 -22.66 10.31 -4.07
N ASP A 397 -22.27 11.50 -3.62
CA ASP A 397 -21.15 12.24 -4.19
C ASP A 397 -19.81 11.52 -3.94
N GLY A 398 -19.66 10.89 -2.78
CA GLY A 398 -18.50 10.04 -2.48
C GLY A 398 -18.38 8.82 -3.40
N ILE A 399 -19.50 8.16 -3.72
CA ILE A 399 -19.53 7.06 -4.67
C ILE A 399 -19.20 7.56 -6.09
N LYS A 400 -19.74 8.72 -6.51
CA LYS A 400 -19.35 9.33 -7.80
C LYS A 400 -17.83 9.53 -7.89
N ASP A 401 -17.22 10.07 -6.83
CA ASP A 401 -15.77 10.27 -6.75
C ASP A 401 -14.99 8.92 -6.84
N LEU A 402 -15.47 7.85 -6.19
CA LEU A 402 -14.80 6.54 -6.23
C LEU A 402 -14.81 5.89 -7.63
N PHE A 403 -15.88 6.09 -8.40
CA PHE A 403 -16.06 5.53 -9.74
C PHE A 403 -15.69 6.50 -10.88
N ASP A 404 -15.05 7.64 -10.56
CA ASP A 404 -14.68 8.70 -11.50
C ASP A 404 -15.89 9.17 -12.36
N ILE A 405 -17.04 9.38 -11.71
CA ILE A 405 -18.25 9.95 -12.31
C ILE A 405 -18.24 11.47 -12.07
N GLY A 406 -18.39 12.25 -13.13
CA GLY A 406 -18.36 13.71 -13.07
C GLY A 406 -19.42 14.32 -12.14
N LYS A 407 -19.11 15.48 -11.54
CA LYS A 407 -20.02 16.22 -10.65
C LYS A 407 -21.04 17.08 -11.40
N SER A 408 -20.86 17.25 -12.71
CA SER A 408 -21.74 18.01 -13.59
C SER A 408 -22.86 17.11 -14.09
N GLU A 409 -23.92 17.01 -13.32
CA GLU A 409 -25.31 16.96 -13.78
C GLU A 409 -26.19 16.71 -12.56
N GLU A 410 -27.35 17.35 -12.55
CA GLU A 410 -28.41 17.10 -11.58
C GLU A 410 -28.66 15.59 -11.44
N ASN A 411 -29.18 15.17 -10.29
CA ASN A 411 -29.36 13.78 -9.86
C ASN A 411 -30.18 12.86 -10.80
N ASP A 412 -30.51 13.28 -12.01
CA ASP A 412 -31.51 12.67 -12.86
C ASP A 412 -30.99 11.44 -13.63
N ASN A 413 -29.68 11.15 -13.62
CA ASN A 413 -29.20 9.88 -14.16
C ASN A 413 -28.01 9.19 -13.44
N LEU A 414 -27.95 9.26 -12.11
CA LEU A 414 -26.94 8.51 -11.33
C LEU A 414 -26.97 7.00 -11.63
N TYR A 415 -28.15 6.46 -11.94
CA TYR A 415 -28.31 5.03 -12.24
C TYR A 415 -27.57 4.60 -13.51
N GLU A 416 -27.77 5.26 -14.64
CA GLU A 416 -27.07 4.88 -15.88
C GLU A 416 -25.57 5.11 -15.77
N LEU A 417 -25.15 6.22 -15.14
CA LEU A 417 -23.72 6.49 -14.90
C LEU A 417 -23.08 5.41 -14.02
N LEU A 418 -23.78 4.93 -12.98
CA LEU A 418 -23.29 3.82 -12.17
C LEU A 418 -23.25 2.52 -12.97
N LYS A 419 -24.29 2.23 -13.75
CA LYS A 419 -24.40 1.02 -14.57
C LYS A 419 -23.21 0.90 -15.52
N GLU A 420 -22.81 1.97 -16.20
CA GLU A 420 -21.62 2.00 -17.05
C GLU A 420 -20.34 1.66 -16.27
N LYS A 421 -20.26 2.08 -15.00
CA LYS A 421 -19.10 1.88 -14.14
C LYS A 421 -19.09 0.55 -13.39
N MET A 422 -20.11 -0.30 -13.50
CA MET A 422 -20.15 -1.65 -12.92
C MET A 422 -19.28 -2.65 -13.69
N THR A 423 -18.01 -2.30 -13.94
CA THR A 423 -17.05 -3.19 -14.59
C THR A 423 -16.37 -4.10 -13.56
N PRO A 424 -15.83 -5.26 -13.97
CA PRO A 424 -15.06 -6.14 -13.08
C PRO A 424 -13.92 -5.40 -12.36
N GLU A 425 -13.21 -4.50 -13.05
CA GLU A 425 -12.06 -3.78 -12.49
C GLU A 425 -12.47 -2.84 -11.35
N ASN A 426 -13.56 -2.09 -11.54
CA ASN A 426 -14.07 -1.16 -10.54
C ASN A 426 -14.65 -1.89 -9.33
N LEU A 427 -15.34 -3.00 -9.55
CA LEU A 427 -15.87 -3.82 -8.46
C LEU A 427 -14.75 -4.52 -7.69
N CYS A 428 -13.73 -5.07 -8.36
CA CYS A 428 -12.50 -5.54 -7.71
C CYS A 428 -11.88 -4.45 -6.84
N LEU A 429 -11.75 -3.22 -7.36
CA LEU A 429 -11.23 -2.10 -6.58
C LEU A 429 -12.08 -1.81 -5.34
N LEU A 430 -13.41 -1.84 -5.44
CA LEU A 430 -14.28 -1.68 -4.27
C LEU A 430 -14.10 -2.81 -3.24
N LEU A 431 -14.06 -4.07 -3.71
CA LEU A 431 -13.82 -5.24 -2.86
C LEU A 431 -12.46 -5.16 -2.16
N ASP A 432 -11.44 -4.66 -2.85
CA ASP A 432 -10.09 -4.50 -2.33
C ASP A 432 -9.99 -3.36 -1.30
N MET A 433 -10.67 -2.22 -1.54
CA MET A 433 -10.80 -1.16 -0.55
C MET A 433 -11.53 -1.68 0.71
N PHE A 434 -12.60 -2.45 0.52
CA PHE A 434 -13.30 -3.11 1.63
C PHE A 434 -12.36 -4.07 2.38
N GLU A 435 -11.65 -4.97 1.69
CA GLU A 435 -10.74 -5.92 2.31
C GLU A 435 -9.64 -5.21 3.13
N PHE A 436 -9.03 -4.18 2.55
CA PHE A 436 -7.97 -3.41 3.22
C PHE A 436 -8.46 -2.75 4.50
N TRP A 437 -9.58 -2.02 4.46
CA TRP A 437 -10.05 -1.27 5.63
C TRP A 437 -10.84 -2.11 6.63
N HIS A 438 -11.69 -3.02 6.16
CA HIS A 438 -12.55 -3.85 7.01
C HIS A 438 -11.79 -5.05 7.57
N ARG A 439 -11.20 -5.88 6.70
CA ARG A 439 -10.56 -7.14 7.13
C ARG A 439 -9.18 -6.89 7.73
N ALA A 440 -8.34 -6.10 7.06
CA ALA A 440 -6.95 -5.93 7.47
C ALA A 440 -6.79 -4.93 8.63
N LEU A 441 -7.49 -3.80 8.59
CA LEU A 441 -7.33 -2.73 9.58
C LEU A 441 -8.50 -2.60 10.58
N LYS A 442 -9.63 -3.28 10.35
CA LYS A 442 -10.82 -3.23 11.22
C LYS A 442 -11.35 -1.81 11.47
N GLU A 443 -11.26 -0.95 10.47
CA GLU A 443 -11.66 0.47 10.56
C GLU A 443 -12.99 0.79 9.89
N VAL A 444 -13.43 -0.05 8.96
CA VAL A 444 -14.74 -0.02 8.31
C VAL A 444 -15.60 -1.13 8.87
#